data_AF-A0A7X9IFD1-F1
#
_entry.id   AF-A0A7X9IFD1-F1
#
_cell.length_a   1.000
_cell.length_b   1.000
_cell.length_c   1.000
_cell.angle_alpha   90.00
_cell.angle_beta   90.00
_cell.angle_gamma   90.00
#
_symmetry.space_group_name_H-M   'P 1'
#
loop_
_entity.id
_entity.type
_entity.pdbx_description
1 polymer ?
#
loop_
_entity_poly.entity_id
_entity_poly.type
_entity_poly.pdbx_seq_one_letter_code
_entity_poly.pdbx_strand_id
1 'polypeptide(L)'
;MLLLTLAGLVVAGLFLGCSFFAARQPTAPPPPAVMPMTDAAVSEVLARVDAAKASQRRPEALEEYIRYTAAAYVEPIRSRYAVSETVDAAVSKAARGDAQAGRFLAGTVRDVQLQAAMGGRTFTVGQWREIYVRSGLMTPDTFSRLGGDMPRDEVPPALVARPETGAAPLDASGAELPPARGDEP
;
A
#
# COMPACT_ATOMS: atom_id res chain seq x y z
N MET A 1 55.95 38.94 32.45
CA MET A 1 55.15 38.07 33.33
C MET A 1 53.67 38.48 33.31
N LEU A 2 53.00 38.43 32.16
CA LEU A 2 51.55 38.68 32.09
C LEU A 2 50.82 37.73 31.11
N LEU A 3 51.56 37.02 30.26
CA LEU A 3 51.03 36.07 29.28
C LEU A 3 50.90 34.63 29.80
N LEU A 4 51.52 34.30 30.94
CA LEU A 4 51.51 32.95 31.52
C LEU A 4 50.33 32.71 32.47
N THR A 5 49.62 33.75 32.92
CA THR A 5 48.50 33.62 33.85
C THR A 5 47.15 33.41 33.17
N LEU A 6 47.01 33.75 31.88
CA LEU A 6 45.75 33.57 31.14
C LEU A 6 45.55 32.14 30.60
N ALA A 7 46.63 31.38 30.38
CA ALA A 7 46.54 30.00 29.89
C ALA A 7 46.08 29.00 30.96
N GLY A 8 46.33 29.27 32.25
CA GLY A 8 45.92 28.38 33.35
C GLY A 8 44.42 28.40 33.64
N LEU A 9 43.75 29.53 33.38
CA LEU A 9 42.33 29.70 33.74
C LEU A 9 41.38 29.07 32.70
N VAL A 10 41.83 28.91 31.45
CA VAL A 10 41.04 28.27 30.38
C VAL A 10 41.04 26.74 30.52
N VAL A 11 42.13 26.13 31.00
CA VAL A 11 42.21 24.66 31.17
C VAL A 11 41.45 24.20 32.42
N ALA A 12 41.46 24.97 33.50
CA ALA A 12 40.69 24.66 34.71
C ALA A 12 39.16 24.87 34.53
N GLY A 13 38.75 25.77 33.64
CA GLY A 13 37.34 25.95 33.27
C GLY A 13 36.78 24.85 32.36
N LEU A 14 37.64 24.20 31.56
CA LEU A 14 37.19 23.16 30.62
C LEU A 14 36.89 21.80 31.29
N PHE A 15 37.48 21.54 32.46
CA PHE A 15 37.28 20.26 33.18
C PHE A 15 36.14 20.31 34.22
N LEU A 16 35.64 21.49 34.61
CA LEU A 16 34.48 21.61 35.52
C LEU A 16 33.12 21.70 34.79
N GLY A 17 33.11 21.68 33.45
CA GLY A 17 31.89 21.87 32.65
C GLY A 17 31.19 20.60 32.16
N CYS A 18 31.71 19.40 32.45
CA CYS A 18 31.21 18.15 31.84
C CYS A 18 30.32 17.29 32.74
N SER A 19 29.97 17.70 33.97
CA SER A 19 29.33 16.80 34.93
C SER A 19 27.88 17.12 35.33
N PHE A 20 27.19 18.04 34.67
CA PHE A 20 25.81 18.41 35.06
C PHE A 20 24.73 18.34 33.97
N PHE A 21 25.01 17.69 32.85
CA PHE A 21 23.94 17.17 31.97
C PHE A 21 23.72 15.68 32.26
N ALA A 22 23.19 15.41 33.47
CA ALA A 22 22.36 14.23 33.66
C ALA A 22 21.08 14.43 32.83
N ALA A 23 21.21 14.29 31.51
CA ALA A 23 20.07 14.17 30.64
C ALA A 23 19.29 12.96 31.15
N ARG A 24 18.13 13.21 31.79
CA ARG A 24 17.10 12.19 31.92
C ARG A 24 17.01 11.55 30.54
N GLN A 25 17.42 10.29 30.42
CA GLN A 25 17.17 9.54 29.21
C GLN A 25 15.68 9.73 28.94
N PRO A 26 15.29 10.25 27.75
CA PRO A 26 13.90 10.33 27.39
C PRO A 26 13.33 8.94 27.61
N THR A 27 12.38 8.82 28.55
CA THR A 27 11.71 7.55 28.80
C THR A 27 11.26 7.03 27.45
N ALA A 28 11.78 5.86 27.05
CA ALA A 28 11.46 5.30 25.74
C ALA A 28 9.94 5.34 25.57
N PRO A 29 9.42 5.90 24.46
CA PRO A 29 7.99 5.98 24.27
C PRO A 29 7.40 4.58 24.42
N PRO A 30 6.24 4.43 25.09
CA PRO A 30 5.62 3.13 25.27
C PRO A 30 5.48 2.44 23.91
N PRO A 31 5.64 1.10 23.85
CA PRO A 31 5.47 0.38 22.61
C PRO A 31 4.10 0.72 22.01
N PRO A 32 4.01 0.90 20.69
CA PRO A 32 2.77 1.29 20.05
C PRO A 32 1.67 0.27 20.40
N ALA A 33 0.50 0.78 20.77
CA ALA A 33 -0.62 -0.08 21.19
C ALA A 33 -1.37 -0.64 19.97
N VAL A 34 -2.08 -1.74 20.17
CA VAL A 34 -3.04 -2.24 19.17
C VAL A 34 -4.18 -1.25 19.03
N MET A 35 -4.55 -0.88 17.80
CA MET A 35 -5.64 0.06 17.58
C MET A 35 -6.96 -0.50 18.13
N PRO A 36 -7.72 0.29 18.89
CA PRO A 36 -9.07 -0.10 19.27
C PRO A 36 -9.98 -0.08 18.02
N MET A 37 -10.70 -1.18 17.76
CA MET A 37 -11.69 -1.27 16.66
C MET A 37 -12.98 -0.51 17.01
N THR A 38 -12.84 0.80 17.21
CA THR A 38 -13.94 1.74 17.45
C THR A 38 -14.15 2.59 16.20
N ASP A 39 -15.37 3.09 16.00
CA ASP A 39 -15.71 3.91 14.84
C ASP A 39 -14.81 5.15 14.71
N ALA A 40 -14.51 5.81 15.82
CA ALA A 40 -13.65 6.99 15.84
C ALA A 40 -12.22 6.67 15.40
N ALA A 41 -11.60 5.63 15.97
CA ALA A 41 -10.23 5.24 15.62
C ALA A 41 -10.12 4.76 14.17
N VAL A 42 -11.08 3.94 13.71
CA VAL A 42 -11.12 3.46 12.33
C VAL A 42 -11.32 4.62 11.36
N SER A 43 -12.24 5.54 11.63
CA SER A 43 -12.47 6.70 10.78
C SER A 43 -11.24 7.62 10.72
N GLU A 44 -10.58 7.87 11.85
CA GLU A 44 -9.36 8.67 11.89
C GLU A 44 -8.25 8.04 11.04
N VAL A 45 -8.01 6.73 11.21
CA VAL A 45 -6.96 6.02 10.47
C VAL A 45 -7.27 6.00 8.98
N LEU A 46 -8.50 5.68 8.58
CA LEU A 46 -8.87 5.64 7.16
C LEU A 46 -8.76 7.03 6.51
N ALA A 47 -9.12 8.11 7.21
CA ALA A 47 -8.92 9.47 6.71
C ALA A 47 -7.43 9.78 6.48
N ARG A 48 -6.54 9.33 7.37
CA ARG A 48 -5.09 9.49 7.19
C ARG A 48 -4.55 8.63 6.04
N VAL A 49 -5.07 7.42 5.86
CA VAL A 49 -4.75 6.55 4.72
C VAL A 49 -5.18 7.21 3.42
N ASP A 50 -6.38 7.77 3.35
CA ASP A 50 -6.88 8.49 2.16
C ASP A 50 -6.02 9.72 1.85
N ALA A 51 -5.66 10.51 2.86
CA ALA A 51 -4.75 11.64 2.69
C ALA A 51 -3.36 11.20 2.21
N ALA A 52 -2.83 10.11 2.75
CA ALA A 52 -1.54 9.57 2.34
C ALA A 52 -1.59 9.08 0.89
N LYS A 53 -2.61 8.31 0.49
CA LYS A 53 -2.82 7.85 -0.89
C LYS A 53 -2.82 9.00 -1.89
N ALA A 54 -3.51 10.09 -1.58
CA ALA A 54 -3.59 11.26 -2.46
C ALA A 54 -2.23 11.93 -2.74
N SER A 55 -1.26 11.77 -1.84
CA SER A 55 0.11 12.28 -2.01
C SER A 55 1.04 11.34 -2.79
N GLN A 56 0.62 10.10 -3.03
CA GLN A 56 1.46 9.08 -3.66
C GLN A 56 1.17 8.99 -5.15
N ARG A 57 2.21 8.73 -5.93
CA ARG A 57 2.04 8.32 -7.33
C ARG A 57 1.47 6.90 -7.36
N ARG A 58 0.62 6.63 -8.35
CA ARG A 58 0.13 5.28 -8.61
C ARG A 58 1.30 4.32 -8.90
N PRO A 59 1.38 3.18 -8.18
CA PRO A 59 2.41 2.18 -8.44
C PRO A 59 2.08 1.33 -9.67
N GLU A 60 3.11 0.98 -10.44
CA GLU A 60 3.00 0.24 -11.69
C GLU A 60 3.65 -1.14 -11.62
N ALA A 61 4.60 -1.35 -10.70
CA ALA A 61 5.34 -2.60 -10.53
C ALA A 61 5.30 -3.12 -9.08
N LEU A 62 5.60 -4.40 -8.88
CA LEU A 62 5.56 -5.06 -7.56
C LEU A 62 6.30 -4.28 -6.46
N GLU A 63 7.54 -3.86 -6.73
CA GLU A 63 8.33 -3.09 -5.75
C GLU A 63 7.77 -1.69 -5.48
N GLU A 64 7.10 -1.10 -6.46
CA GLU A 64 6.38 0.16 -6.25
C GLU A 64 5.15 -0.08 -5.39
N TYR A 65 4.44 -1.20 -5.56
CA TYR A 65 3.33 -1.57 -4.67
C TYR A 65 3.81 -1.80 -3.23
N ILE A 66 4.96 -2.44 -3.01
CA ILE A 66 5.53 -2.60 -1.66
C ILE A 66 5.79 -1.24 -1.01
N ARG A 67 6.47 -0.33 -1.73
CA ARG A 67 6.75 1.04 -1.23
C ARG A 67 5.48 1.86 -1.03
N TYR A 68 4.56 1.79 -1.99
CA TYR A 68 3.26 2.46 -1.94
C TYR A 68 2.44 1.97 -0.75
N THR A 69 2.37 0.66 -0.52
CA THR A 69 1.64 0.10 0.61
C THR A 69 2.24 0.56 1.94
N ALA A 70 3.58 0.57 2.03
CA ALA A 70 4.26 1.11 3.21
C ALA A 70 3.88 2.59 3.45
N ALA A 71 4.02 3.44 2.43
CA ALA A 71 3.77 4.88 2.54
C ALA A 71 2.29 5.24 2.77
N ALA A 72 1.37 4.59 2.05
CA ALA A 72 -0.03 4.97 2.03
C ALA A 72 -0.89 4.28 3.10
N TYR A 73 -0.50 3.07 3.55
CA TYR A 73 -1.32 2.28 4.48
C TYR A 73 -0.60 1.99 5.80
N VAL A 74 0.73 1.81 5.80
CA VAL A 74 1.47 1.47 7.02
C VAL A 74 1.88 2.72 7.78
N GLU A 75 2.45 3.74 7.13
CA GLU A 75 2.87 5.00 7.76
C GLU A 75 1.76 5.67 8.59
N PRO A 76 0.51 5.81 8.06
CA PRO A 76 -0.56 6.45 8.82
C PRO A 76 -0.89 5.73 10.12
N ILE A 77 -0.82 4.39 10.10
CA ILE A 77 -1.13 3.54 11.25
C ILE A 77 0.04 3.51 12.22
N ARG A 78 1.27 3.30 11.72
CA ARG A 78 2.47 3.12 12.55
C ARG A 78 2.79 4.34 13.41
N SER A 79 2.33 5.52 12.99
CA SER A 79 2.50 6.76 13.75
C SER A 79 1.79 6.73 15.12
N ARG A 80 0.84 5.81 15.33
CA ARG A 80 0.00 5.71 16.53
C ARG A 80 -0.16 4.29 17.07
N TYR A 81 -0.14 3.29 16.21
CA TYR A 81 -0.51 1.92 16.54
C TYR A 81 0.50 0.90 16.01
N ALA A 82 0.51 -0.27 16.64
CA ALA A 82 1.29 -1.40 16.18
C ALA A 82 0.55 -2.02 14.98
N VAL A 83 1.12 -1.85 13.78
CA VAL A 83 0.39 -2.10 12.52
C VAL A 83 0.01 -3.57 12.37
N SER A 84 0.98 -4.47 12.49
CA SER A 84 0.76 -5.90 12.26
C SER A 84 -0.20 -6.50 13.27
N GLU A 85 -0.09 -6.12 14.53
CA GLU A 85 -0.96 -6.53 15.64
C GLU A 85 -2.37 -5.95 15.49
N THR A 86 -2.47 -4.72 14.97
CA THR A 86 -3.75 -4.09 14.64
C THR A 86 -4.46 -4.83 13.51
N VAL A 87 -3.75 -5.17 12.45
CA VAL A 87 -4.32 -5.94 11.34
C VAL A 87 -4.70 -7.33 11.80
N ASP A 88 -3.88 -7.99 12.61
CA ASP A 88 -4.20 -9.30 13.18
C ASP A 88 -5.48 -9.27 14.06
N ALA A 89 -5.57 -8.28 14.95
CA ALA A 89 -6.74 -8.07 15.78
C ALA A 89 -7.99 -7.78 14.92
N ALA A 90 -7.83 -7.02 13.84
CA ALA A 90 -8.92 -6.74 12.90
C ALA A 90 -9.37 -8.01 12.18
N VAL A 91 -8.47 -8.84 11.67
CA VAL A 91 -8.81 -10.14 11.05
C VAL A 91 -9.60 -11.00 12.03
N SER A 92 -9.10 -11.12 13.27
CA SER A 92 -9.72 -11.92 14.31
C SER A 92 -11.09 -11.41 14.77
N LYS A 93 -11.34 -10.10 14.70
CA LYS A 93 -12.62 -9.46 15.06
C LYS A 93 -13.61 -9.47 13.91
N ALA A 94 -13.15 -9.23 12.68
CA ALA A 94 -13.97 -9.30 11.48
C ALA A 94 -14.54 -10.71 11.27
N ALA A 95 -13.75 -11.76 11.55
CA ALA A 95 -14.22 -13.15 11.55
C ALA A 95 -15.36 -13.41 12.56
N ARG A 96 -15.51 -12.55 13.57
CA ARG A 96 -16.60 -12.58 14.57
C ARG A 96 -17.74 -11.60 14.26
N GLY A 97 -17.74 -10.97 13.10
CA GLY A 97 -18.78 -10.04 12.66
C GLY A 97 -18.62 -8.59 13.16
N ASP A 98 -17.46 -8.20 13.67
CA ASP A 98 -17.18 -6.81 14.04
C ASP A 98 -17.16 -5.91 12.79
N ALA A 99 -18.15 -5.02 12.69
CA ALA A 99 -18.31 -4.14 11.54
C ALA A 99 -17.15 -3.15 11.36
N GLN A 100 -16.56 -2.67 12.46
CA GLN A 100 -15.46 -1.70 12.39
C GLN A 100 -14.15 -2.37 11.98
N ALA A 101 -13.91 -3.59 12.45
CA ALA A 101 -12.81 -4.40 11.96
C ALA A 101 -12.94 -4.71 10.46
N GLY A 102 -14.15 -5.07 10.00
CA GLY A 102 -14.43 -5.28 8.58
C GLY A 102 -14.19 -4.03 7.74
N ARG A 103 -14.66 -2.87 8.21
CA ARG A 103 -14.43 -1.56 7.57
C ARG A 103 -12.95 -1.20 7.50
N PHE A 104 -12.21 -1.42 8.58
CA PHE A 104 -10.76 -1.19 8.61
C PHE A 104 -10.02 -2.06 7.59
N LEU A 105 -10.31 -3.36 7.53
CA LEU A 105 -9.71 -4.28 6.55
C LEU A 105 -10.10 -3.93 5.11
N ALA A 106 -11.33 -3.45 4.90
CA ALA A 106 -11.78 -2.99 3.58
C ALA A 106 -10.98 -1.77 3.10
N GLY A 107 -10.81 -0.76 3.95
CA GLY A 107 -10.09 0.47 3.61
C GLY A 107 -8.56 0.36 3.65
N THR A 108 -8.03 -0.78 4.08
CA THR A 108 -6.58 -1.04 4.10
C THR A 108 -6.20 -2.18 3.16
N VAL A 109 -6.39 -3.42 3.59
CA VAL A 109 -5.96 -4.61 2.86
C VAL A 109 -6.68 -4.76 1.53
N ARG A 110 -8.03 -4.71 1.51
CA ARG A 110 -8.81 -4.90 0.28
C ARG A 110 -8.70 -3.70 -0.66
N ASP A 111 -8.48 -2.49 -0.14
CA ASP A 111 -8.25 -1.29 -0.95
C ASP A 111 -6.97 -1.41 -1.77
N VAL A 112 -5.87 -1.98 -1.24
CA VAL A 112 -4.65 -2.23 -2.05
C VAL A 112 -4.95 -3.13 -3.26
N GLN A 113 -5.78 -4.16 -3.08
CA GLN A 113 -6.21 -5.05 -4.17
C GLN A 113 -7.05 -4.32 -5.20
N LEU A 114 -7.97 -3.47 -4.73
CA LEU A 114 -8.79 -2.64 -5.60
C LEU A 114 -7.93 -1.66 -6.41
N GLN A 115 -6.93 -1.02 -5.80
CA GLN A 115 -6.00 -0.11 -6.49
C GLN A 115 -5.21 -0.82 -7.59
N ALA A 116 -4.74 -2.04 -7.33
CA ALA A 116 -4.09 -2.90 -8.32
C ALA A 116 -5.03 -3.27 -9.47
N ALA A 117 -6.24 -3.74 -9.15
CA ALA A 117 -7.24 -4.13 -10.14
C ALA A 117 -7.66 -2.94 -11.02
N MET A 118 -7.92 -1.78 -10.44
CA MET A 118 -8.19 -0.54 -11.19
C MET A 118 -7.00 -0.14 -12.08
N GLY A 119 -5.81 -0.66 -11.82
CA GLY A 119 -4.58 -0.41 -12.57
C GLY A 119 -4.32 -1.44 -13.66
N GLY A 120 -5.25 -2.37 -13.86
CA GLY A 120 -5.06 -3.51 -14.75
C GLY A 120 -3.98 -4.47 -14.25
N ARG A 121 -3.67 -4.47 -12.95
CA ARG A 121 -2.67 -5.35 -12.35
C ARG A 121 -3.38 -6.47 -11.60
N THR A 122 -2.97 -7.69 -11.92
CA THR A 122 -3.28 -8.88 -11.14
C THR A 122 -1.97 -9.40 -10.55
N PHE A 123 -1.99 -9.71 -9.26
CA PHE A 123 -0.85 -10.29 -8.55
C PHE A 123 -1.21 -11.70 -8.10
N THR A 124 -0.24 -12.59 -8.15
CA THR A 124 -0.40 -13.94 -7.61
C THR A 124 -0.51 -13.91 -6.10
N VAL A 125 -0.95 -15.01 -5.48
CA VAL A 125 -1.00 -15.11 -4.00
C VAL A 125 0.39 -14.85 -3.38
N GLY A 126 1.45 -15.34 -4.02
CA GLY A 126 2.83 -15.12 -3.59
C GLY A 126 3.24 -13.65 -3.63
N GLN A 127 2.85 -12.94 -4.69
CA GLN A 127 3.12 -11.50 -4.83
C GLN A 127 2.31 -10.67 -3.85
N TRP A 128 1.06 -11.05 -3.56
CA TRP A 128 0.28 -10.40 -2.50
C TRP A 128 0.89 -10.58 -1.11
N ARG A 129 1.35 -11.79 -0.80
CA ARG A 129 2.11 -12.05 0.42
C ARG A 129 3.32 -11.14 0.50
N GLU A 130 4.04 -10.99 -0.60
CA GLU A 130 5.21 -10.13 -0.68
C GLU A 130 4.87 -8.66 -0.43
N ILE A 131 3.84 -8.13 -1.10
CA ILE A 131 3.35 -6.76 -0.91
C ILE A 131 3.02 -6.50 0.56
N TYR A 132 2.22 -7.36 1.20
CA TYR A 132 1.75 -7.10 2.56
C TYR A 132 2.81 -7.35 3.63
N VAL A 133 3.65 -8.36 3.48
CA VAL A 133 4.69 -8.68 4.47
C VAL A 133 5.85 -7.71 4.36
N ARG A 134 6.36 -7.42 3.15
CA ARG A 134 7.52 -6.53 2.99
C ARG A 134 7.18 -5.07 3.23
N SER A 135 5.92 -4.65 3.04
CA SER A 135 5.49 -3.30 3.44
C SER A 135 5.35 -3.13 4.96
N GLY A 136 5.29 -4.23 5.72
CA GLY A 136 5.04 -4.21 7.16
C GLY A 136 3.56 -4.12 7.54
N LEU A 137 2.65 -4.28 6.57
CA LEU A 137 1.20 -4.21 6.81
C LEU A 137 0.72 -5.37 7.69
N MET A 138 1.23 -6.58 7.46
CA MET A 138 0.88 -7.74 8.29
C MET A 138 2.01 -8.76 8.34
N THR A 139 1.93 -9.66 9.32
CA THR A 139 2.85 -10.78 9.45
C THR A 139 2.54 -11.89 8.43
N PRO A 140 3.50 -12.79 8.14
CA PRO A 140 3.23 -13.98 7.34
C PRO A 140 2.11 -14.86 7.91
N ASP A 141 1.99 -14.96 9.23
CA ASP A 141 0.95 -15.75 9.88
C ASP A 141 -0.44 -15.13 9.70
N THR A 142 -0.55 -13.81 9.88
CA THR A 142 -1.79 -13.06 9.63
C THR A 142 -2.22 -13.20 8.17
N PHE A 143 -1.27 -13.17 7.23
CA PHE A 143 -1.55 -13.41 5.81
C PHE A 143 -2.12 -14.82 5.58
N SER A 144 -1.52 -15.85 6.17
CA SER A 144 -2.02 -17.23 6.07
C SER A 144 -3.43 -17.38 6.64
N ARG A 145 -3.76 -16.69 7.75
CA ARG A 145 -5.12 -16.69 8.32
C ARG A 145 -6.14 -15.91 7.49
N LEU A 146 -5.69 -14.88 6.76
CA LEU A 146 -6.53 -14.14 5.82
C LEU A 146 -6.82 -14.95 4.53
N GLY A 147 -5.96 -15.94 4.21
CA GLY A 147 -5.89 -16.71 2.95
C GLY A 147 -7.10 -17.54 2.53
N GLY A 148 -8.30 -17.28 3.06
CA GLY A 148 -9.58 -17.75 2.49
C GLY A 148 -10.16 -16.84 1.40
N ASP A 149 -9.80 -15.55 1.39
CA ASP A 149 -10.44 -14.48 0.57
C ASP A 149 -9.55 -13.93 -0.57
N MET A 150 -8.35 -14.47 -0.78
CA MET A 150 -7.46 -14.01 -1.86
C MET A 150 -7.92 -14.60 -3.21
N PRO A 151 -7.78 -13.85 -4.33
CA PRO A 151 -7.95 -14.44 -5.65
C PRO A 151 -7.04 -15.66 -5.75
N ARG A 152 -7.63 -16.86 -5.83
CA ARG A 152 -6.87 -18.06 -6.12
C ARG A 152 -6.33 -17.90 -7.53
N ASP A 153 -5.10 -18.35 -7.75
CA ASP A 153 -4.41 -18.35 -9.06
C ASP A 153 -5.10 -19.29 -10.08
N GLU A 154 -6.43 -19.28 -10.17
CA GLU A 154 -7.18 -19.86 -11.27
C GLU A 154 -7.22 -18.83 -12.39
N VAL A 155 -6.20 -18.87 -13.25
CA VAL A 155 -6.33 -18.38 -14.61
C VAL A 155 -7.32 -19.31 -15.30
N PRO A 156 -8.55 -18.89 -15.69
CA PRO A 156 -9.38 -19.72 -16.52
C PRO A 156 -8.63 -19.93 -17.85
N PRO A 157 -8.45 -21.16 -18.34
CA PRO A 157 -7.76 -21.42 -19.62
C PRO A 157 -8.48 -20.85 -20.86
N ALA A 158 -9.52 -20.02 -20.69
CA ALA A 158 -10.32 -19.46 -21.78
C ALA A 158 -9.81 -18.12 -22.35
N LEU A 159 -8.81 -17.47 -21.74
CA LEU A 159 -8.36 -16.12 -22.16
C LEU A 159 -6.97 -16.06 -22.82
N VAL A 160 -6.37 -17.21 -23.16
CA VAL A 160 -5.10 -17.27 -23.92
C VAL A 160 -5.32 -17.55 -25.42
N ALA A 161 -6.56 -17.77 -25.87
CA ALA A 161 -6.85 -17.90 -27.29
C ALA A 161 -7.17 -16.55 -27.93
N ARG A 162 -6.13 -15.74 -28.16
CA ARG A 162 -6.17 -14.68 -29.17
C ARG A 162 -5.13 -15.01 -30.24
N PRO A 163 -5.50 -15.68 -31.34
CA PRO A 163 -4.63 -15.72 -32.51
C PRO A 163 -4.76 -14.38 -33.22
N GLU A 164 -3.76 -13.52 -33.06
CA GLU A 164 -3.53 -12.45 -34.03
C GLU A 164 -2.77 -13.03 -35.23
N THR A 165 -3.23 -12.63 -36.41
CA THR A 165 -2.46 -12.43 -37.67
C THR A 165 -2.53 -13.50 -38.77
N GLY A 166 -3.06 -13.06 -39.92
CA GLY A 166 -2.79 -13.59 -41.27
C GLY A 166 -3.98 -13.43 -42.22
N ALA A 167 -4.27 -12.22 -42.74
CA ALA A 167 -4.10 -11.81 -44.16
C ALA A 167 -5.05 -12.53 -45.15
N ALA A 168 -5.76 -11.91 -46.10
CA ALA A 168 -5.42 -10.78 -46.97
C ALA A 168 -6.68 -10.25 -47.72
N PRO A 169 -6.59 -9.49 -48.85
CA PRO A 169 -7.13 -8.14 -49.01
C PRO A 169 -8.40 -8.08 -49.89
N LEU A 170 -9.16 -6.98 -49.83
CA LEU A 170 -10.15 -6.64 -50.85
C LEU A 170 -9.73 -5.32 -51.50
N ASP A 171 -9.00 -5.45 -52.61
CA ASP A 171 -8.74 -4.37 -53.56
C ASP A 171 -9.66 -4.53 -54.78
N ALA A 172 -9.94 -3.41 -55.41
CA ALA A 172 -11.07 -3.13 -56.29
C ALA A 172 -11.06 -3.79 -57.70
N SER A 173 -12.26 -3.88 -58.30
CA SER A 173 -12.62 -3.26 -59.60
C SER A 173 -13.30 -4.15 -60.66
N GLY A 174 -14.43 -3.64 -61.21
CA GLY A 174 -15.02 -3.93 -62.54
C GLY A 174 -15.92 -5.17 -62.60
N ALA A 175 -17.11 -5.19 -63.22
CA ALA A 175 -17.92 -4.26 -64.03
C ALA A 175 -19.38 -4.79 -63.87
N GLU A 176 -20.47 -4.05 -64.04
CA GLU A 176 -21.00 -3.61 -65.34
C GLU A 176 -22.37 -2.91 -65.11
N LEU A 177 -22.60 -1.78 -65.78
CA LEU A 177 -23.90 -1.11 -66.03
C LEU A 177 -23.97 -0.92 -67.56
N PRO A 178 -25.12 -0.58 -68.20
CA PRO A 178 -26.51 -1.07 -68.12
C PRO A 178 -27.04 -1.32 -69.58
N PRO A 179 -28.36 -1.32 -69.97
CA PRO A 179 -29.21 -0.11 -69.97
C PRO A 179 -30.75 -0.31 -69.80
N ALA A 180 -31.37 0.82 -69.40
CA ALA A 180 -32.70 1.40 -69.68
C ALA A 180 -33.88 0.60 -70.28
N ARG A 181 -35.07 0.85 -69.70
CA ARG A 181 -36.42 1.09 -70.29
C ARG A 181 -37.34 1.44 -69.10
N GLY A 182 -38.18 2.47 -69.06
CA GLY A 182 -38.90 3.19 -70.09
C GLY A 182 -40.37 3.24 -69.65
N ASP A 183 -40.89 4.46 -69.49
CA ASP A 183 -42.30 4.89 -69.54
C ASP A 183 -43.24 4.81 -68.30
N GLU A 184 -43.72 6.03 -67.99
CA GLU A 184 -44.99 6.57 -67.42
C GLU A 184 -46.29 5.73 -67.58
N PRO A 185 -47.47 6.17 -67.05
CA PRO A 185 -47.84 7.46 -66.43
C PRO A 185 -48.33 7.42 -64.97
#